data_AF-A0A955FYI1-F1
#
_entry.id   AF-A0A955FYI1-F1
#
_cell.length_a   1.000
_cell.length_b   1.000
_cell.length_c   1.000
_cell.angle_alpha   90.00
_cell.angle_beta   90.00
_cell.angle_gamma   90.00
#
_symmetry.space_group_name_H-M   'P 1'
#
loop_
_entity.id
_entity.type
_entity.pdbx_description
1 polymer ?
#
loop_
_entity_poly.entity_id
_entity_poly.type
_entity_poly.pdbx_seq_one_letter_code
_entity_poly.pdbx_strand_id
1 'polypeptide(L)' 'DRKKLTDIFIKKHRNGPTGGVELYFDNEKQRFRSVDTKHQDPFKNQ' A
#
# COMPACT_ATOMS: atom_id res chain seq x y z
N ASP A 1 -9.37 -10.11 -14.55
CA ASP A 1 -9.47 -10.20 -13.08
C ASP A 1 -8.18 -9.83 -12.37
N ARG A 2 -8.24 -8.79 -11.53
CA ARG A 2 -7.17 -8.41 -10.59
C ARG A 2 -7.23 -9.37 -9.39
N LYS A 3 -6.58 -10.53 -9.49
CA LYS A 3 -6.68 -11.57 -8.44
C LYS A 3 -6.03 -11.07 -7.13
N LYS A 4 -6.81 -11.02 -6.05
CA LYS A 4 -6.40 -10.74 -4.65
C LYS A 4 -5.82 -9.33 -4.38
N LEU A 5 -6.05 -8.38 -5.28
CA LEU A 5 -5.79 -6.96 -5.01
C LEU A 5 -6.97 -6.37 -4.24
N THR A 6 -6.67 -5.56 -3.22
CA THR A 6 -7.64 -4.93 -2.33
C THR A 6 -7.42 -3.43 -2.32
N ASP A 7 -8.48 -2.68 -2.63
CA ASP A 7 -8.49 -1.23 -2.55
C ASP A 7 -8.79 -0.79 -1.11
N ILE A 8 -7.86 -0.06 -0.48
CA ILE A 8 -7.98 0.46 0.88
C ILE A 8 -8.11 1.98 0.82
N PHE A 9 -9.16 2.52 1.43
CA PHE A 9 -9.45 3.95 1.43
C PHE A 9 -9.13 4.59 2.78
N ILE A 10 -8.16 5.48 2.77
CA ILE A 10 -7.85 6.36 3.89
C ILE A 10 -8.81 7.54 3.81
N LYS A 11 -9.97 7.43 4.49
CA LYS A 11 -11.00 8.48 4.47
C LYS A 11 -10.65 9.70 5.31
N LYS A 12 -9.89 9.50 6.39
CA LYS A 12 -9.42 10.58 7.27
C LYS A 12 -8.00 10.29 7.73
N HIS A 13 -7.15 11.31 7.67
CA HIS A 13 -5.79 11.29 8.20
C HIS A 13 -5.50 12.67 8.81
N ARG A 14 -5.21 12.75 10.12
CA ARG A 14 -5.04 14.03 10.84
C ARG A 14 -3.86 14.86 10.32
N ASN A 15 -2.73 14.20 10.05
CA ASN A 15 -1.44 14.86 9.81
C ASN A 15 -0.95 14.69 8.37
N GLY A 16 -1.83 14.48 7.39
CA GLY A 16 -1.38 13.97 6.11
C GLY A 16 -2.50 13.66 5.12
N PRO A 17 -2.12 13.21 3.92
CA PRO A 17 -3.05 13.03 2.82
C PRO A 17 -4.03 11.89 3.08
N THR A 18 -5.23 12.05 2.52
CA THR A 18 -6.22 10.99 2.35
C THR A 18 -6.10 10.42 0.94
N GLY A 19 -6.64 9.23 0.69
CA GLY A 19 -6.53 8.60 -0.63
C GLY A 19 -6.86 7.12 -0.64
N GLY A 20 -6.73 6.51 -1.83
CA GLY A 20 -6.80 5.07 -2.01
C GLY A 20 -5.41 4.48 -2.18
N VAL A 21 -5.18 3.29 -1.63
CA VAL A 21 -4.00 2.47 -1.87
C VAL A 21 -4.42 1.05 -2.20
N GLU A 22 -3.74 0.43 -3.16
CA GLU A 22 -3.98 -0.94 -3.56
C GLU A 22 -2.95 -1.85 -2.88
N LEU A 23 -3.40 -2.87 -2.14
CA LEU A 23 -2.53 -3.86 -1.49
C LEU A 23 -2.92 -5.27 -1.89
N TYR A 24 -1.96 -6.20 -1.81
CA TYR A 24 -2.25 -7.63 -2.00
C TYR A 24 -2.72 -8.25 -0.69
N PHE A 25 -3.84 -8.97 -0.72
CA PHE A 25 -4.34 -9.72 0.44
C PHE A 25 -3.96 -11.20 0.38
N ASP A 26 -3.14 -11.63 1.34
CA ASP A 26 -2.65 -12.99 1.51
C ASP A 26 -3.59 -13.79 2.41
N ASN A 27 -4.56 -14.48 1.81
CA ASN A 27 -5.61 -15.22 2.52
C ASN A 27 -5.08 -16.26 3.52
N GLU A 28 -3.98 -16.94 3.20
CA GLU A 28 -3.43 -18.03 4.04
C GLU A 28 -2.92 -17.50 5.39
N LYS A 29 -2.43 -16.27 5.40
CA LYS A 29 -1.81 -15.63 6.56
C LYS A 29 -2.62 -14.43 7.07
N GLN A 30 -3.81 -14.20 6.50
CA GLN A 30 -4.69 -13.06 6.80
C GLN A 30 -3.95 -11.72 6.89
N ARG A 31 -3.11 -11.41 5.90
CA ARG A 31 -2.24 -10.22 5.94
C ARG A 31 -2.22 -9.45 4.63
N PHE A 32 -2.00 -8.14 4.73
CA PHE A 32 -1.74 -7.28 3.59
C PHE A 32 -0.24 -7.24 3.28
N ARG A 33 0.12 -7.24 1.98
CA ARG A 33 1.48 -7.04 1.50
C ARG A 33 1.55 -5.86 0.54
N SER A 34 2.66 -5.13 0.58
CA SER A 34 2.94 -4.07 -0.40
C SER A 34 2.99 -4.67 -1.81
N VAL A 35 2.33 -3.98 -2.75
CA VAL A 35 2.48 -4.23 -4.19
C VAL A 35 3.64 -3.43 -4.76
N ASP A 36 4.03 -2.34 -4.09
CA ASP A 36 5.18 -1.53 -4.47
C ASP A 36 6.47 -2.28 -4.11
N THR A 37 7.32 -2.42 -5.12
CA THR A 37 8.62 -3.09 -5.07
C THR A 37 9.78 -2.12 -5.35
N LYS A 38 9.49 -0.87 -5.73
CA LYS A 38 10.50 0.12 -6.11
C LYS A 38 10.28 1.42 -5.34
N HIS A 39 10.94 1.52 -4.21
CA HIS A 39 10.99 2.77 -3.47
C HIS A 39 12.23 3.57 -3.90
N GLN A 40 12.05 4.86 -4.19
CA GLN A 40 13.18 5.78 -4.31
C GLN A 40 13.74 5.97 -2.91
N ASP A 41 15.02 5.60 -2.71
CA ASP A 41 15.71 5.88 -1.45
C ASP A 41 15.91 7.39 -1.35
N PRO A 42 15.26 8.07 -0.39
CA PRO A 42 15.33 9.53 -0.26
C PRO A 42 16.72 10.01 0.17
N PHE A 43 17.62 9.12 0.57
CA PHE A 43 18.97 9.43 1.04
C PHE A 43 20.07 8.95 0.10
N LYS A 44 19.73 8.46 -1.11
CA LYS A 44 20.70 7.85 -2.04
C LYS A 44 21.80 8.80 -2.55
N ASN A 45 21.68 10.10 -2.29
CA ASN A 45 22.60 11.15 -2.72
C ASN A 45 23.20 11.97 -1.56
N GLN A 46 23.31 11.40 -0.36
CA GLN A 46 24.18 11.93 0.71
C GLN A 46 25.56 11.28 0.70
#